data_AF-A0A2R8A197-F1
#
_entry.id   AF-A0A2R8A197-F1
#
_cell.length_a   1.000
_cell.length_b   1.000
_cell.length_c   1.000
_cell.angle_alpha   90.00
_cell.angle_beta   90.00
_cell.angle_gamma   90.00
#
_symmetry.space_group_name_H-M   'P 1'
#
loop_
_entity.id
_entity.type
_entity.pdbx_description
1 polymer ?
#
loop_
_entity_poly.entity_id
_entity_poly.type
_entity_poly.pdbx_seq_one_letter_code
_entity_poly.pdbx_strand_id
1 'polypeptide(L)'
;MAYLTFEEFKELTNKTDDFKDTFNKYLLKASAIIDNTTNRFYQFNSITDDPIVFRVQQFKLALCAQIIYFGEVGADTHESINKAPQSFSAGRTSVSNGTRYNASGQNESKSLVSEDVYIYLEGSGLLYRGVKSL
;
A
#
# COMPACT_ATOMS: atom_id res chain seq x y z
N MET A 1 8.68 14.10 -4.45
CA MET A 1 9.22 14.44 -3.11
C MET A 1 9.13 13.20 -2.23
N ALA A 2 10.11 12.96 -1.37
CA ALA A 2 10.00 11.89 -0.37
C ALA A 2 9.16 12.42 0.80
N TYR A 3 7.97 11.86 1.01
CA TYR A 3 7.06 12.26 2.09
C TYR A 3 7.47 11.71 3.46
N LEU A 4 8.39 10.75 3.47
CA LEU A 4 8.75 9.96 4.62
C LEU A 4 10.22 9.58 4.53
N THR A 5 10.95 9.73 5.63
CA THR A 5 12.31 9.22 5.80
C THR A 5 12.30 7.81 6.38
N PHE A 6 13.40 7.07 6.25
CA PHE A 6 13.47 5.72 6.81
C PHE A 6 13.42 5.71 8.35
N GLU A 7 13.99 6.73 9.00
CA GLU A 7 13.91 6.86 10.47
C GLU A 7 12.47 7.10 10.93
N GLU A 8 11.74 8.02 10.29
CA GLU A 8 10.30 8.21 10.58
C GLU A 8 9.49 6.94 10.30
N PHE A 9 9.82 6.18 9.25
CA PHE A 9 9.17 4.90 8.96
C PHE A 9 9.35 3.92 10.12
N LYS A 10 10.56 3.79 10.67
CA LYS A 10 10.83 2.92 11.84
C LYS A 10 10.05 3.35 13.06
N GLU A 11 10.04 4.65 13.37
CA GLU A 11 9.29 5.20 14.50
C GLU A 11 7.78 4.93 14.40
N LEU A 12 7.21 5.06 13.20
CA LEU A 12 5.78 4.87 12.98
C LEU A 12 5.34 3.40 12.93
N THR A 13 6.24 2.48 12.58
CA THR A 13 5.91 1.07 12.32
C THR A 13 6.52 0.07 13.29
N ASN A 14 7.46 0.51 14.14
CA ASN A 14 8.31 -0.35 14.97
C ASN A 14 9.10 -1.41 14.18
N LYS A 15 9.33 -1.19 12.87
CA LYS A 15 10.17 -2.07 12.04
C LYS A 15 11.65 -1.81 12.29
N THR A 16 12.47 -2.81 12.01
CA THR A 16 13.92 -2.79 12.18
C THR A 16 14.65 -2.40 10.87
N ASP A 17 15.98 -2.28 10.94
CA ASP A 17 16.81 -1.83 9.80
C ASP A 17 16.82 -2.82 8.62
N ASP A 18 16.42 -4.07 8.83
CA ASP A 18 16.19 -5.10 7.80
C ASP A 18 15.14 -4.66 6.76
N PHE A 19 14.24 -3.74 7.12
CA PHE A 19 13.23 -3.22 6.21
C PHE A 19 13.73 -2.12 5.26
N LYS A 20 14.98 -1.68 5.40
CA LYS A 20 15.53 -0.53 4.63
C LYS A 20 15.52 -0.75 3.12
N ASP A 21 15.88 -1.94 2.66
CA ASP A 21 15.88 -2.26 1.24
C ASP A 21 14.46 -2.28 0.66
N THR A 22 13.52 -2.88 1.40
CA THR A 22 12.09 -2.88 1.08
C THR A 22 11.53 -1.46 1.02
N PHE A 23 11.88 -0.62 2.00
CA PHE A 23 11.49 0.78 2.04
C PHE A 23 12.00 1.53 0.81
N ASN A 24 13.30 1.47 0.53
CA ASN A 24 13.89 2.17 -0.62
C ASN A 24 13.31 1.70 -1.95
N LYS A 25 13.06 0.39 -2.09
CA LYS A 25 12.47 -0.21 -3.28
C LYS A 25 11.05 0.28 -3.54
N TYR A 26 10.22 0.35 -2.49
CA TYR A 26 8.78 0.56 -2.64
C TYR A 26 8.30 1.98 -2.34
N LEU A 27 9.11 2.83 -1.71
CA LEU A 27 8.74 4.20 -1.32
C LEU A 27 8.15 5.00 -2.48
N LEU A 28 8.80 4.98 -3.65
CA LEU A 28 8.37 5.77 -4.80
C LEU A 28 6.99 5.32 -5.30
N LYS A 29 6.79 4.00 -5.43
CA LYS A 29 5.54 3.43 -5.95
C LYS A 29 4.41 3.56 -4.94
N ALA A 30 4.68 3.32 -3.65
CA ALA A 30 3.73 3.51 -2.58
C ALA A 30 3.29 4.98 -2.48
N SER A 31 4.21 5.94 -2.60
CA SER A 31 3.89 7.37 -2.63
C SER A 31 2.93 7.71 -3.77
N ALA A 32 3.20 7.22 -4.98
CA ALA A 32 2.32 7.45 -6.14
C ALA A 32 0.91 6.87 -5.95
N ILE A 33 0.79 5.75 -5.24
CA ILE A 33 -0.51 5.12 -4.93
C ILE A 33 -1.25 5.94 -3.90
N ILE A 34 -0.62 6.31 -2.79
CA ILE A 34 -1.27 7.13 -1.76
C ILE A 34 -1.66 8.50 -2.32
N ASP A 35 -0.81 9.11 -3.16
CA ASP A 35 -1.17 10.32 -3.89
C ASP A 35 -2.41 10.10 -4.76
N ASN A 36 -2.49 9.00 -5.50
CA ASN A 36 -3.68 8.71 -6.30
C ASN A 36 -4.93 8.54 -5.41
N THR A 37 -4.82 7.78 -4.34
CA THR A 37 -5.91 7.50 -3.38
C THR A 37 -6.40 8.78 -2.69
N THR A 38 -5.50 9.71 -2.40
CA THR A 38 -5.79 10.98 -1.71
C THR A 38 -6.06 12.15 -2.68
N ASN A 39 -6.36 11.84 -3.94
CA ASN A 39 -6.60 12.82 -5.00
C ASN A 39 -5.45 13.86 -5.17
N ARG A 40 -4.23 13.40 -4.91
CA ARG A 40 -2.95 14.11 -5.03
C ARG A 40 -2.89 15.36 -4.14
N PHE A 41 -3.56 15.32 -2.99
CA PHE A 41 -3.68 16.48 -2.09
C PHE A 41 -2.32 17.11 -1.76
N TYR A 42 -1.32 16.33 -1.34
CA TYR A 42 0.03 16.83 -1.02
C TYR A 42 0.98 16.97 -2.22
N GLN A 43 0.49 16.81 -3.44
CA GLN A 43 1.20 17.27 -4.64
C GLN A 43 0.86 18.74 -4.93
N PHE A 44 -0.32 19.21 -4.48
CA PHE A 44 -0.78 20.59 -4.67
C PHE A 44 -0.70 21.43 -3.38
N ASN A 45 -0.60 20.77 -2.22
CA ASN A 45 -0.50 21.42 -0.92
C ASN A 45 0.81 21.00 -0.24
N SER A 46 1.40 21.93 0.50
CA SER A 46 2.60 21.64 1.30
C SER A 46 2.23 20.77 2.50
N ILE A 47 2.85 19.59 2.60
CA ILE A 47 2.67 18.69 3.74
C ILE A 47 3.24 19.26 5.04
N THR A 48 4.23 20.15 4.97
CA THR A 48 4.86 20.78 6.14
C THR A 48 4.04 21.95 6.68
N ASP A 49 3.29 22.62 5.82
CA ASP A 49 2.49 23.80 6.18
C ASP A 49 1.03 23.45 6.48
N ASP A 50 0.70 22.16 6.49
CA ASP A 50 -0.64 21.70 6.79
C ASP A 50 -0.98 21.95 8.27
N PRO A 51 -1.99 22.78 8.57
CA PRO A 51 -2.36 23.09 9.96
C PRO A 51 -2.96 21.88 10.71
N ILE A 52 -3.41 20.85 10.00
CA ILE A 52 -4.04 19.66 10.57
C ILE A 52 -2.99 18.55 10.70
N VAL A 53 -2.25 18.57 11.80
CA VAL A 53 -1.20 17.59 12.12
C VAL A 53 -1.71 16.14 12.03
N PHE A 54 -2.93 15.90 12.51
CA PHE A 54 -3.59 14.59 12.43
C PHE A 54 -3.65 14.06 10.99
N ARG A 55 -4.02 14.91 10.02
CA ARG A 55 -4.13 14.52 8.61
C ARG A 55 -2.78 14.16 8.00
N VAL A 56 -1.74 14.91 8.35
CA VAL A 56 -0.35 14.61 7.93
C VAL A 56 0.10 13.27 8.50
N GLN A 57 -0.16 13.03 9.79
CA GLN A 57 0.21 11.78 10.46
C GLN A 57 -0.52 10.58 9.83
N GLN A 58 -1.83 10.68 9.58
CA GLN A 58 -2.59 9.63 8.92
C GLN A 58 -2.09 9.34 7.50
N PHE A 59 -1.72 10.37 6.74
CA PHE A 59 -1.11 10.18 5.42
C PHE A 59 0.21 9.40 5.49
N LYS A 60 1.08 9.75 6.44
CA LYS A 60 2.35 9.04 6.65
C LYS A 60 2.13 7.58 7.08
N LEU A 61 1.18 7.32 7.99
CA LEU A 61 0.82 5.96 8.40
C LEU A 61 0.26 5.12 7.24
N ALA A 62 -0.60 5.71 6.42
CA ALA A 62 -1.11 5.06 5.20
C ALA A 62 0.03 4.71 4.23
N LEU A 63 1.00 5.61 4.05
CA LEU A 63 2.19 5.35 3.24
C LEU A 63 3.03 4.20 3.80
N CYS A 64 3.24 4.16 5.12
CA CYS A 64 3.90 3.05 5.79
C CYS A 64 3.19 1.72 5.53
N ALA A 65 1.87 1.68 5.68
CA ALA A 65 1.06 0.49 5.47
C ALA A 65 1.19 -0.04 4.03
N GLN A 66 1.18 0.87 3.04
CA GLN A 66 1.36 0.49 1.64
C GLN A 66 2.76 -0.07 1.35
N ILE A 67 3.82 0.49 1.95
CA ILE A 67 5.19 -0.02 1.80
C ILE A 67 5.32 -1.42 2.41
N ILE A 68 4.76 -1.62 3.62
CA ILE A 68 4.77 -2.92 4.29
C ILE A 68 4.03 -3.95 3.44
N TYR A 69 2.85 -3.58 2.92
CA TYR A 69 2.07 -4.44 2.04
C TYR A 69 2.87 -4.91 0.82
N PHE A 70 3.58 -4.01 0.13
CA PHE A 70 4.46 -4.37 -0.99
C PHE A 70 5.64 -5.26 -0.58
N GLY A 71 6.16 -5.07 0.63
CA GLY A 71 7.13 -5.98 1.24
C GLY A 71 6.58 -7.39 1.42
N GLU A 72 5.38 -7.51 1.99
CA GLU A 72 4.74 -8.79 2.32
C GLU A 72 4.29 -9.57 1.08
N VAL A 73 3.74 -8.89 0.07
CA VAL A 73 3.34 -9.53 -1.19
C VAL A 73 4.51 -9.73 -2.15
N GLY A 74 5.65 -9.06 -1.91
CA GLY A 74 6.85 -9.14 -2.74
C GLY A 74 6.72 -8.50 -4.14
N ALA A 75 5.70 -7.69 -4.36
CA ALA A 75 5.34 -7.11 -5.65
C ALA A 75 4.66 -5.74 -5.49
N ASP A 76 4.76 -4.89 -6.51
CA ASP A 76 4.28 -3.50 -6.51
C ASP A 76 3.38 -3.15 -7.71
N THR A 77 2.96 -4.18 -8.45
CA THR A 77 2.01 -4.07 -9.57
C THR A 77 0.86 -5.06 -9.38
N HIS A 78 -0.33 -4.68 -9.85
CA HIS A 78 -1.52 -5.52 -9.72
C HIS A 78 -1.31 -6.89 -10.39
N GLU A 79 -0.68 -6.90 -11.56
CA GLU A 79 -0.35 -8.13 -12.29
C GLU A 79 0.57 -9.03 -11.45
N SER A 80 1.71 -8.50 -10.97
CA SER A 80 2.66 -9.28 -10.19
C SER A 80 2.08 -9.78 -8.86
N ILE A 81 1.24 -8.97 -8.19
CA ILE A 81 0.56 -9.35 -6.94
C ILE A 81 -0.41 -10.52 -7.17
N ASN A 82 -1.07 -10.55 -8.32
CA ASN A 82 -2.07 -11.57 -8.66
C ASN A 82 -1.51 -12.73 -9.48
N LYS A 83 -0.21 -12.73 -9.75
CA LYS A 83 0.49 -13.81 -10.45
C LYS A 83 0.71 -15.01 -9.53
N ALA A 84 -0.35 -15.81 -9.32
CA ALA A 84 -0.24 -17.08 -8.60
C ALA A 84 0.41 -18.16 -9.50
N PRO A 85 1.41 -18.94 -9.01
CA PRO A 85 1.81 -20.16 -9.70
C PRO A 85 0.67 -21.18 -9.62
N GLN A 86 0.12 -21.57 -10.78
CA GLN A 86 -1.05 -22.45 -10.88
C GLN A 86 -0.84 -23.84 -10.25
N SER A 87 0.41 -24.30 -10.13
CA SER A 87 0.78 -25.55 -9.46
C SER A 87 2.30 -25.63 -9.33
N PHE A 88 2.81 -26.14 -8.21
CA PHE A 88 4.22 -26.51 -8.07
C PHE A 88 4.33 -28.04 -7.91
N SER A 89 4.98 -28.71 -8.86
CA SER A 89 5.22 -30.15 -8.81
C SER A 89 6.72 -30.41 -8.73
N ALA A 90 7.17 -31.06 -7.66
CA ALA A 90 8.54 -31.50 -7.48
C ALA A 90 8.57 -33.02 -7.26
N GLY A 91 9.03 -33.77 -8.27
CA GLY A 91 9.09 -35.23 -8.21
C GLY A 91 7.70 -35.89 -8.18
N ARG A 92 7.47 -36.81 -7.24
CA ARG A 92 6.17 -37.47 -7.01
C ARG A 92 5.23 -36.66 -6.10
N THR A 93 5.70 -35.53 -5.60
CA THR A 93 4.97 -34.65 -4.69
C THR A 93 4.49 -33.42 -5.47
N SER A 94 3.19 -33.40 -5.77
CA SER A 94 2.50 -32.23 -6.29
C SER A 94 1.87 -31.47 -5.13
N VAL A 95 2.30 -30.22 -4.91
CA VAL A 95 1.59 -29.31 -4.01
C VAL A 95 0.73 -28.42 -4.90
N SER A 96 -0.53 -28.82 -5.04
CA SER A 96 -1.56 -27.86 -5.46
C SER A 96 -1.81 -26.96 -4.27
N ASN A 97 -1.49 -25.66 -4.39
CA ASN A 97 -2.19 -24.68 -3.57
C ASN A 97 -3.66 -24.82 -3.96
N GLY A 98 -4.41 -25.58 -3.16
CA GLY A 98 -5.86 -25.63 -3.22
C GLY A 98 -6.35 -24.25 -2.82
N THR A 99 -6.27 -23.31 -3.76
CA THR A 99 -7.01 -22.06 -3.71
C THR A 99 -8.44 -22.45 -3.40
N ARG A 100 -9.08 -21.62 -2.58
CA ARG A 100 -10.51 -21.66 -2.25
C ARG A 100 -11.35 -21.54 -3.53
N TYR A 101 -11.31 -22.57 -4.38
CA TYR A 101 -12.00 -22.70 -5.63
C TYR A 101 -13.46 -23.02 -5.29
N ASN A 102 -14.24 -21.98 -5.00
CA ASN A 102 -15.66 -22.06 -5.22
C ASN A 102 -15.88 -22.31 -6.72
N ALA A 103 -16.75 -23.26 -7.06
CA ALA A 103 -17.14 -23.63 -8.42
C ALA A 103 -17.82 -22.48 -9.23
N SER A 104 -17.75 -21.24 -8.75
CA SER A 104 -18.35 -20.03 -9.33
C SER A 104 -17.33 -19.04 -9.94
N GLY A 105 -16.04 -19.38 -10.01
CA GLY A 105 -15.10 -18.71 -10.93
C GLY A 105 -14.76 -17.23 -10.68
N GLN A 106 -15.02 -16.69 -9.49
CA GLN A 106 -14.54 -15.36 -9.11
C GLN A 106 -13.19 -15.54 -8.39
N ASN A 107 -12.08 -15.39 -9.10
CA ASN A 107 -10.76 -15.25 -8.47
C ASN A 107 -10.78 -13.99 -7.60
N GLU A 108 -10.67 -14.13 -6.27
CA GLU A 108 -10.43 -12.97 -5.41
C GLU A 108 -9.06 -12.39 -5.77
N SER A 109 -9.09 -11.34 -6.58
CA SER A 109 -7.90 -10.60 -6.98
C SER A 109 -7.51 -9.68 -5.83
N LYS A 110 -6.27 -9.79 -5.36
CA LYS A 110 -5.73 -8.86 -4.38
C LYS A 110 -5.68 -7.46 -4.98
N SER A 111 -6.15 -6.49 -4.22
CA SER A 111 -6.07 -5.07 -4.58
C SER A 111 -4.62 -4.60 -4.67
N LEU A 112 -4.35 -3.61 -5.52
CA LEU A 112 -3.04 -2.94 -5.55
C LEU A 112 -2.82 -2.06 -4.30
N VAL A 113 -3.91 -1.46 -3.80
CA VAL A 113 -3.90 -0.63 -2.59
C VAL A 113 -4.17 -1.54 -1.40
N SER A 114 -3.34 -1.45 -0.36
CA SER A 114 -3.55 -2.18 0.89
C SER A 114 -4.86 -1.74 1.54
N GLU A 115 -5.63 -2.68 2.09
CA GLU A 115 -6.86 -2.36 2.80
C GLU A 115 -6.58 -1.50 4.06
N ASP A 116 -5.43 -1.73 4.70
CA ASP A 116 -4.99 -0.99 5.88
C ASP A 116 -4.79 0.51 5.60
N VAL A 117 -4.58 0.90 4.34
CA VAL A 117 -4.52 2.32 3.94
C VAL A 117 -5.81 3.04 4.30
N TYR A 118 -6.96 2.39 4.16
CA TYR A 118 -8.25 3.02 4.45
C TYR A 118 -8.48 3.18 5.95
N ILE A 119 -7.94 2.28 6.78
CA ILE A 119 -8.00 2.39 8.24
C ILE A 119 -7.35 3.71 8.71
N TYR A 120 -6.22 4.07 8.13
CA TYR A 120 -5.52 5.31 8.47
C TYR A 120 -6.15 6.54 7.81
N LEU A 121 -6.57 6.44 6.55
CA LEU A 121 -7.12 7.59 5.83
C LEU A 121 -8.57 7.93 6.23
N GLU A 122 -9.28 7.03 6.90
CA GLU A 122 -10.62 7.31 7.43
C GLU A 122 -10.59 8.49 8.43
N GLY A 123 -11.59 9.36 8.35
CA GLY A 123 -11.66 10.56 9.20
C GLY A 123 -10.64 11.67 8.90
N SER A 124 -9.65 11.42 8.04
CA SER A 124 -8.64 12.44 7.65
C SER A 124 -9.17 13.48 6.65
N GLY A 125 -10.27 13.18 5.97
CA GLY A 125 -10.83 13.97 4.87
C GLY A 125 -10.12 13.79 3.52
N LEU A 126 -9.00 13.05 3.48
CA LEU A 126 -8.21 12.83 2.25
C LEU A 126 -8.89 11.86 1.26
N LEU A 127 -9.85 11.06 1.71
CA LEU A 127 -10.64 10.16 0.85
C LEU A 127 -11.81 10.87 0.14
N TYR A 128 -12.02 12.16 0.38
CA TYR A 128 -13.12 12.89 -0.25
C TYR A 128 -12.87 13.10 -1.75
N ARG A 129 -13.78 12.59 -2.58
CA ARG A 129 -13.69 12.64 -4.06
C ARG A 129 -14.79 13.48 -4.71
N GLY A 130 -15.49 14.31 -3.95
CA GLY A 130 -16.54 15.16 -4.51
C GLY A 130 -15.99 16.12 -5.55
N VAL A 131 -16.57 16.11 -6.76
CA VAL A 131 -16.32 17.14 -7.76
C VAL A 131 -17.10 18.37 -7.33
N LYS A 132 -16.41 19.48 -7.03
CA LYS A 132 -17.06 20.76 -6.78
C LYS A 132 -17.70 21.20 -8.09
N SER A 133 -19.02 21.04 -8.25
CA SER A 133 -19.74 21.69 -9.34
C SER A 133 -19.72 23.19 -9.08
N LEU A 134 -18.99 23.93 -9.91
CA LEU A 134 -19.03 25.38 -9.94
C LEU A 134 -20.22 25.86 -10.77
#